data_AF-A0AAJ1TZN1-F1
#
_entry.id   AF-A0AAJ1TZN1-F1
#
_cell.length_a   1.000
_cell.length_b   1.000
_cell.length_c   1.000
_cell.angle_alpha   90.00
_cell.angle_beta   90.00
_cell.angle_gamma   90.00
#
_symmetry.space_group_name_H-M   'P 1'
#
loop_
_entity.id
_entity.type
_entity.pdbx_description
1 polymer ?
#
loop_
_entity_poly.entity_id
_entity_poly.type
_entity_poly.pdbx_seq_one_letter_code
_entity_poly.pdbx_strand_id
1 'polypeptide(L)'
;MIAPVPEAARGTPFGPRLHAVATYLKTFQALSYERLQAALSDLFGLTLSQGGLMNLLRRAQGRFDPGRDAAIATLRKAEVVACDEFGVRIEGSNAYH
;
A
#
# COMPACT_ATOMS: atom_id res chain seq x y z
N MET A 1 32.25 -7.44 -4.90
CA MET A 1 31.23 -8.48 -4.68
C MET A 1 30.35 -8.05 -3.53
N ILE A 2 29.02 -8.04 -3.72
CA ILE A 2 28.07 -7.80 -2.62
C ILE A 2 27.85 -9.15 -1.92
N ALA A 3 27.98 -9.21 -0.60
CA ALA A 3 27.76 -10.43 0.16
C ALA A 3 26.29 -10.89 0.03
N PRO A 4 26.03 -12.20 -0.07
CA PRO A 4 24.66 -12.72 -0.15
C PRO A 4 23.88 -12.37 1.12
N VAL A 5 22.59 -12.03 0.96
CA VAL A 5 21.70 -11.69 2.07
C VAL A 5 21.58 -12.91 3.00
N PRO A 6 21.80 -12.76 4.32
CA PRO A 6 21.66 -13.85 5.28
C PRO A 6 20.26 -14.49 5.20
N GLU A 7 20.16 -15.80 5.41
CA GLU A 7 18.85 -16.50 5.39
C GLU A 7 17.87 -15.90 6.41
N ALA A 8 18.37 -15.51 7.59
CA ALA A 8 17.58 -14.83 8.63
C ALA A 8 17.07 -13.43 8.22
N ALA A 9 17.67 -12.81 7.21
CA ALA A 9 17.24 -11.55 6.62
C ALA A 9 16.39 -11.75 5.35
N ARG A 10 16.11 -13.00 4.95
CA ARG A 10 15.17 -13.27 3.86
C ARG A 10 13.76 -13.01 4.36
N GLY A 11 13.16 -11.97 3.81
CA GLY A 11 11.79 -11.60 4.13
C GLY A 11 11.73 -10.18 4.66
N THR A 12 10.84 -9.95 5.60
CA THR A 12 10.71 -8.68 6.28
C THR A 12 10.86 -8.93 7.77
N PRO A 13 11.62 -8.10 8.50
CA PRO A 13 11.71 -8.23 9.95
C PRO A 13 10.41 -7.81 10.65
N PHE A 14 9.42 -7.32 9.89
CA PHE A 14 8.19 -6.76 10.42
C PHE A 14 7.07 -7.79 10.50
N GLY A 15 6.47 -7.90 11.68
CA GLY A 15 5.33 -8.78 11.92
C GLY A 15 4.03 -8.29 11.26
N PRO A 16 3.01 -9.17 11.17
CA PRO A 16 1.76 -8.89 10.45
C PRO A 16 0.98 -7.68 11.00
N ARG A 17 1.11 -7.36 12.29
CA ARG A 17 0.47 -6.18 12.90
C ARG A 17 1.01 -4.87 12.33
N LEU A 18 2.33 -4.77 12.14
CA LEU A 18 2.93 -3.57 11.56
C LEU A 18 2.52 -3.41 10.10
N HIS A 19 2.46 -4.51 9.35
CA HIS A 19 1.91 -4.50 7.99
C HIS A 19 0.48 -3.96 7.96
N ALA A 20 -0.40 -4.45 8.84
CA ALA A 20 -1.79 -4.01 8.90
C ALA A 20 -1.91 -2.51 9.22
N VAL A 21 -1.17 -2.01 10.21
CA VAL A 21 -1.19 -0.58 10.58
C VAL A 21 -0.66 0.28 9.44
N ALA A 22 0.48 -0.06 8.85
CA ALA A 22 1.06 0.72 7.76
C ALA A 22 0.16 0.72 6.52
N THR A 23 -0.44 -0.43 6.17
CA THR A 23 -1.43 -0.51 5.09
C THR A 23 -2.64 0.36 5.40
N TYR A 24 -3.21 0.26 6.61
CA TYR A 24 -4.37 1.04 7.01
C TYR A 24 -4.11 2.55 6.90
N LEU A 25 -3.01 3.02 7.47
CA LEU A 25 -2.62 4.43 7.42
C LEU A 25 -2.36 4.90 5.99
N LYS A 26 -1.79 4.04 5.14
CA LYS A 26 -1.56 4.39 3.73
C LYS A 26 -2.86 4.49 2.94
N THR A 27 -3.77 3.53 3.09
CA THR A 27 -4.91 3.38 2.18
C THR A 27 -6.17 4.06 2.69
N PHE A 28 -6.47 3.96 3.99
CA PHE A 28 -7.70 4.51 4.56
C PHE A 28 -7.50 5.93 5.11
N GLN A 29 -6.31 6.24 5.63
CA GLN A 29 -5.99 7.59 6.12
C GLN A 29 -5.22 8.43 5.09
N ALA A 30 -5.00 7.87 3.90
CA ALA A 30 -4.35 8.53 2.76
C ALA A 30 -3.02 9.22 3.10
N LEU A 31 -2.22 8.65 4.02
CA LEU A 31 -0.95 9.26 4.39
C LEU A 31 0.02 9.27 3.19
N SER A 32 0.68 10.42 3.00
CA SER A 32 1.85 10.47 2.13
C SER A 32 2.92 9.53 2.68
N TYR A 33 3.81 9.12 1.78
CA TYR A 33 4.92 8.24 2.13
C TYR A 33 5.80 8.83 3.24
N GLU A 34 6.05 10.13 3.22
CA GLU A 34 6.81 10.84 4.26
C GLU A 34 6.06 10.89 5.58
N ARG A 35 4.76 11.22 5.56
CA ARG A 35 3.92 11.25 6.76
C ARG A 35 3.79 9.87 7.39
N LEU A 36 3.77 8.81 6.58
CA LEU A 36 3.75 7.44 7.07
C LEU A 36 5.09 7.05 7.71
N GLN A 37 6.24 7.44 7.15
CA GLN A 37 7.54 7.25 7.82
C GLN A 37 7.58 7.96 9.16
N ALA A 38 7.16 9.24 9.21
CA ALA A 38 7.11 10.02 10.43
C ALA A 38 6.21 9.34 11.48
N ALA A 39 5.00 8.94 11.10
CA ALA A 39 4.08 8.23 12.00
C ALA A 39 4.66 6.92 12.55
N LEU A 40 5.37 6.14 11.71
CA LEU A 40 6.02 4.90 12.17
C LEU A 40 7.20 5.16 13.11
N SER A 41 7.94 6.26 12.90
CA SER A 41 8.97 6.73 13.81
C SER A 41 8.37 7.19 15.14
N ASP A 42 7.34 8.02 15.10
CA ASP A 42 6.76 8.64 16.31
C ASP A 42 6.00 7.62 17.17
N LEU A 43 5.27 6.69 16.55
CA LEU A 43 4.44 5.72 17.28
C LEU A 43 5.21 4.46 17.70
N PHE A 44 6.24 4.06 16.95
CA PHE A 44 6.91 2.77 17.13
C PHE A 44 8.44 2.86 17.19
N GLY A 45 9.02 4.05 17.05
CA GLY A 45 10.49 4.22 17.00
C GLY A 45 11.13 3.62 15.75
N LEU A 46 10.35 3.38 14.69
CA LEU A 46 10.84 2.68 13.49
C LEU A 46 11.27 3.66 12.39
N THR A 47 12.58 3.77 12.19
CA THR A 47 13.16 4.51 11.07
C THR A 47 13.27 3.61 9.84
N LEU A 48 12.35 3.77 8.90
CA LEU A 48 12.32 3.00 7.64
C LEU A 48 12.66 3.91 6.47
N SER A 49 13.41 3.42 5.49
CA SER A 49 13.55 4.10 4.21
C SER A 49 12.25 4.01 3.41
N GLN A 50 12.06 4.91 2.44
CA GLN A 50 10.92 4.87 1.52
C GLN A 50 10.83 3.53 0.78
N GLY A 51 11.95 3.01 0.28
CA GLY A 51 12.00 1.69 -0.35
C GLY A 51 11.64 0.55 0.61
N GLY A 52 12.06 0.64 1.88
CA GLY A 52 11.67 -0.32 2.92
C GLY A 52 10.16 -0.31 3.18
N LEU A 53 9.57 0.88 3.28
CA LEU A 53 8.14 1.07 3.44
C LEU A 53 7.34 0.56 2.22
N MET A 54 7.80 0.84 1.00
CA MET A 54 7.19 0.31 -0.22
C MET A 54 7.23 -1.22 -0.26
N ASN A 55 8.35 -1.83 0.13
CA ASN A 55 8.48 -3.29 0.20
C ASN A 55 7.56 -3.89 1.26
N LEU A 56 7.40 -3.23 2.41
CA LEU A 56 6.45 -3.61 3.45
C LEU A 56 5.02 -3.60 2.92
N LEU A 57 4.61 -2.53 2.23
CA LEU A 57 3.26 -2.39 1.66
C LEU A 57 3.01 -3.40 0.53
N ARG A 58 4.00 -3.61 -0.35
CA ARG A 58 3.91 -4.59 -1.45
C ARG A 58 3.66 -6.01 -0.95
N ARG A 59 4.29 -6.41 0.16
CA ARG A 59 4.04 -7.71 0.80
C ARG A 59 2.61 -7.83 1.36
N ALA A 60 1.98 -6.72 1.72
CA ALA A 60 0.58 -6.73 2.15
C ALA A 60 -0.39 -6.83 0.98
N GLN A 61 -0.03 -6.36 -0.22
CA GLN A 61 -0.90 -6.36 -1.41
C GLN A 61 -1.42 -7.75 -1.77
N GLY A 62 -0.58 -8.78 -1.73
CA GLY A 62 -1.00 -10.15 -2.09
C GLY A 62 -2.14 -10.71 -1.23
N ARG A 63 -2.37 -10.16 -0.02
CA ARG A 63 -3.52 -10.55 0.81
C ARG A 63 -4.86 -10.05 0.27
N PHE A 64 -4.85 -9.04 -0.60
CA PHE A 64 -6.05 -8.44 -1.18
C PHE A 64 -6.41 -9.05 -2.54
N ASP A 65 -5.54 -9.88 -3.14
CA ASP A 65 -5.77 -10.50 -4.44
C ASP A 65 -7.11 -11.26 -4.52
N PRO A 66 -7.48 -12.13 -3.55
CA PRO A 66 -8.76 -12.84 -3.63
C PRO A 66 -9.98 -11.91 -3.62
N GLY A 67 -9.92 -10.84 -2.82
CA GLY A 67 -10.99 -9.84 -2.74
C GLY A 67 -11.10 -9.02 -4.04
N ARG A 68 -9.96 -8.60 -4.59
CA ARG A 68 -9.89 -7.95 -5.90
C ARG A 68 -10.49 -8.85 -6.99
N ASP A 69 -10.09 -10.11 -7.04
CA ASP A 69 -10.51 -11.03 -8.09
C ASP A 69 -12.01 -11.34 -7.99
N ALA A 70 -12.55 -11.46 -6.77
CA ALA A 70 -13.98 -11.59 -6.53
C ALA A 70 -14.77 -10.35 -6.96
N ALA A 71 -14.26 -9.14 -6.67
CA ALA A 71 -14.86 -7.90 -7.12
C ALA A 71 -14.88 -7.81 -8.66
N ILE A 72 -13.76 -8.13 -9.33
CA ILE A 72 -13.67 -8.18 -10.79
C ILE A 72 -14.65 -9.20 -11.38
N ALA A 73 -14.74 -10.40 -10.79
CA ALA A 73 -15.66 -11.43 -11.25
C ALA A 73 -17.14 -11.00 -11.13
N THR A 74 -17.46 -10.22 -10.09
CA THR A 74 -18.80 -9.64 -9.91
C THR A 74 -19.09 -8.58 -10.96
N LEU A 75 -18.16 -7.65 -11.18
CA LEU A 75 -18.30 -6.59 -12.18
C LEU A 75 -18.48 -7.15 -13.60
N ARG A 76 -17.76 -8.22 -13.97
CA ARG A 76 -17.89 -8.88 -15.28
C ARG A 76 -19.25 -9.52 -15.54
N LYS A 77 -20.03 -9.80 -14.49
CA LYS A 77 -21.37 -10.40 -14.58
C LYS A 77 -22.48 -9.37 -14.50
N ALA A 78 -22.17 -8.12 -14.16
CA ALA A 78 -23.16 -7.08 -14.01
C ALA A 78 -23.67 -6.65 -15.40
N GLU A 79 -25.00 -6.53 -15.53
CA GLU A 79 -25.64 -6.00 -16.74
C GLU A 79 -25.30 -4.52 -16.95
N VAL A 80 -25.17 -3.77 -15.84
CA VAL A 80 -24.78 -2.37 -15.82
C VAL A 80 -23.73 -2.17 -14.73
N VAL A 81 -22.63 -1.50 -15.08
CA VAL A 81 -21.60 -1.06 -14.13
C VAL A 81 -21.64 0.47 -14.06
N ALA A 82 -21.99 1.00 -12.90
CA ALA A 82 -21.87 2.44 -12.64
C ALA A 82 -20.42 2.76 -12.25
N CYS A 83 -19.72 3.49 -13.10
CA CYS A 83 -18.40 4.03 -12.81
C CYS A 83 -18.57 5.45 -12.25
N ASP A 84 -18.14 5.68 -11.01
CA ASP A 84 -18.00 7.03 -10.48
C ASP A 84 -16.61 7.57 -10.87
N GLU A 85 -16.57 8.63 -11.66
CA GLU A 85 -15.32 9.21 -12.13
C GLU A 85 -14.78 10.19 -11.09
N PHE A 86 -13.63 9.86 -10.51
CA PHE A 86 -12.90 10.78 -9.64
C PHE A 86 -11.98 11.65 -10.50
N GLY A 87 -12.41 12.87 -10.82
CA GLY A 87 -11.54 13.87 -11.44
C GLY A 87 -10.34 14.21 -10.54
N VAL A 88 -9.13 14.23 -11.11
CA VAL A 88 -7.92 14.65 -10.40
C VAL A 88 -7.58 16.07 -10.83
N ARG A 89 -7.28 16.95 -9.87
CA ARG A 89 -6.73 18.27 -10.18
C ARG A 89 -5.20 18.17 -10.26
N ILE A 90 -4.65 18.52 -11.42
CA ILE A 90 -3.21 18.69 -11.63
C ILE A 90 -2.97 20.19 -11.85
N GLU A 91 -2.17 20.80 -10.98
CA GLU A 91 -1.80 22.22 -11.08
C GLU A 91 -2.96 23.22 -11.25
N GLY A 92 -4.10 22.95 -10.58
CA GLY A 92 -5.26 23.83 -10.65
C GLY A 92 -6.14 23.65 -11.88
N SER A 93 -5.79 22.75 -12.80
CA SER A 93 -6.64 22.35 -13.92
C SER A 93 -7.35 21.03 -13.60
N ASN A 94 -8.63 20.94 -13.94
CA ASN A 94 -9.36 19.68 -13.88
C ASN A 94 -8.82 18.77 -14.99
N ALA A 95 -8.20 17.66 -14.62
CA ALA A 95 -7.87 16.59 -15.57
C ALA A 95 -8.92 15.48 -15.40
N TYR A 96 -9.52 15.09 -16.53
CA TYR A 96 -10.33 13.90 -16.69
C TYR A 96 -9.44 12.82 -17.30
N HIS A 97 -9.66 11.56 -16.94
CA HIS A 97 -8.79 10.46 -17.35
C HIS A 97 -9.24 9.79 -18.64
#